data_AF-A0A940QYH6-F1
#
_entry.id   AF-A0A940QYH6-F1
#
_cell.length_a   1.000
_cell.length_b   1.000
_cell.length_c   1.000
_cell.angle_alpha   90.00
_cell.angle_beta   90.00
_cell.angle_gamma   90.00
#
_symmetry.space_group_name_H-M   'P 1'
#
loop_
_entity.id
_entity.type
_entity.pdbx_description
1 polymer ?
#
loop_
_entity_poly.entity_id
_entity_poly.type
_entity_poly.pdbx_seq_one_letter_code
_entity_poly.pdbx_strand_id
1 'polypeptide(L)'
;MKSFFFACLLLAAMITQAQPKWSVIMTQGTKAQSYNDFATFAELETFIREQANKSRVINEVVYAGGRWYGVATECAASTHIVWKSETSFPQEWIKKQWDEGKYITKVTYGDGVWLAIMTDQTPFVSQSWARRDTWDEVIAYAREKWKENTKYNITDIAYGKGKWHIVMSLLSSYEAQSFKESETFPSDWLNEKYKDNFNVTSVEHDGKKWHFVVSKHATSLGEIAFNPQSSFPTDKIKQQWDNSRRITSFAIARDPDDEDEEDWAALAEYFESINKKEEGKSNREKAADKLAAKDYPEAIRLYKAAVSDGNTDETTYNNLAWAQFLNGNCNEALDNVNKSLAVKSLSFNNHTKGAILKCQNKCAEAIKYFDEAIRLYRKEKEKFTTTEYYSDRAAVKRCLGNYTGAIEDIELALTIEPNDPGLKATLKELNTVAGNR
;
A
#
# COMPACT_ATOMS: atom_id res chain seq x y z
N MET A 1 49.86 -2.16 -26.75
CA MET A 1 49.04 -0.99 -26.38
C MET A 1 47.87 -0.91 -27.35
N LYS A 2 46.73 -1.47 -26.99
CA LYS A 2 45.49 -1.42 -27.79
C LYS A 2 44.47 -0.61 -26.99
N SER A 3 44.05 0.49 -27.58
CA SER A 3 43.01 1.39 -27.08
C SER A 3 41.67 0.65 -27.02
N PHE A 4 41.00 0.73 -25.87
CA PHE A 4 39.61 0.32 -25.73
C PHE A 4 38.70 1.45 -26.20
N PHE A 5 37.97 1.22 -27.29
CA PHE A 5 36.82 2.01 -27.69
C PHE A 5 35.62 1.63 -26.80
N PHE A 6 35.04 2.61 -26.11
CA PHE A 6 33.74 2.49 -25.47
C PHE A 6 32.67 2.56 -26.58
N ALA A 7 32.03 1.43 -26.88
CA ALA A 7 30.83 1.40 -27.71
C ALA A 7 29.61 1.58 -26.79
N CYS A 8 29.04 2.79 -26.82
CA CYS A 8 27.75 3.10 -26.21
C CYS A 8 26.65 2.49 -27.10
N LEU A 9 26.12 1.33 -26.71
CA LEU A 9 24.94 0.72 -27.35
C LEU A 9 23.70 1.16 -26.58
N LEU A 10 23.04 2.20 -27.10
CA LEU A 10 21.63 2.49 -26.83
C LEU A 10 20.80 1.37 -27.47
N LEU A 11 20.43 0.36 -26.67
CA LEU A 11 19.32 -0.54 -27.01
C LEU A 11 18.02 0.14 -26.58
N ALA A 12 17.35 0.82 -27.51
CA ALA A 12 15.93 1.07 -27.39
C ALA A 12 15.21 -0.24 -27.76
N ALA A 13 15.00 -1.10 -26.76
CA ALA A 13 14.07 -2.21 -26.90
C ALA A 13 12.65 -1.63 -26.88
N MET A 14 12.05 -1.44 -28.06
CA MET A 14 10.60 -1.37 -28.15
C MET A 14 10.09 -2.79 -27.85
N ILE A 15 9.73 -3.03 -26.59
CA ILE A 15 8.92 -4.20 -26.23
C ILE A 15 7.56 -3.95 -26.89
N THR A 16 7.29 -4.66 -27.99
CA THR A 16 5.92 -4.79 -28.49
C THR A 16 5.18 -5.71 -27.52
N GLN A 17 4.60 -5.11 -26.46
CA GLN A 17 3.77 -5.83 -25.49
C GLN A 17 2.60 -6.48 -26.25
N ALA A 18 2.43 -7.80 -26.11
CA ALA A 18 1.35 -8.50 -26.78
C ALA A 18 0.02 -7.92 -26.29
N GLN A 19 -0.85 -7.51 -27.21
CA GLN A 19 -2.11 -6.89 -26.81
C GLN A 19 -2.99 -7.94 -26.11
N PRO A 20 -3.58 -7.61 -24.94
CA PRO A 20 -4.42 -8.54 -24.22
C PRO A 20 -5.61 -8.96 -25.09
N LYS A 21 -6.05 -10.21 -24.99
CA LYS A 21 -7.22 -10.69 -25.75
C LYS A 21 -8.50 -10.26 -25.04
N TRP A 22 -9.31 -9.47 -25.75
CA TRP A 22 -10.50 -8.80 -25.25
C TRP A 22 -11.78 -9.55 -25.54
N SER A 23 -12.55 -9.87 -24.51
CA SER A 23 -13.97 -10.19 -24.65
C SER A 23 -14.79 -9.15 -23.90
N VAL A 24 -15.90 -8.76 -24.53
CA VAL A 24 -16.87 -7.84 -23.93
C VAL A 24 -18.18 -8.61 -23.80
N ILE A 25 -18.74 -8.56 -22.60
CA ILE A 25 -20.02 -9.17 -22.26
C ILE A 25 -21.05 -8.05 -22.24
N MET A 26 -22.13 -8.25 -22.98
CA MET A 26 -23.18 -7.26 -23.14
C MET A 26 -24.56 -7.86 -22.94
N THR A 27 -25.35 -7.23 -22.09
CA THR A 27 -26.65 -7.71 -21.64
C THR A 27 -27.74 -6.76 -22.11
N GLN A 28 -28.95 -7.26 -22.38
CA GLN A 28 -30.08 -6.44 -22.81
C GLN A 28 -30.35 -5.30 -21.81
N GLY A 29 -30.36 -4.06 -22.31
CA GLY A 29 -30.54 -2.87 -21.49
C GLY A 29 -30.53 -1.59 -22.31
N THR A 30 -31.28 -0.58 -21.85
CA THR A 30 -31.45 0.70 -22.55
C THR A 30 -30.81 1.89 -21.83
N LYS A 31 -30.44 1.73 -20.54
CA LYS A 31 -29.83 2.79 -19.71
C LYS A 31 -28.57 3.36 -20.36
N ALA A 32 -28.43 4.68 -20.39
CA ALA A 32 -27.29 5.29 -21.06
C ALA A 32 -25.96 4.82 -20.44
N GLN A 33 -24.95 4.57 -21.27
CA GLN A 33 -23.63 4.17 -20.83
C GLN A 33 -22.55 5.14 -21.33
N SER A 34 -21.46 5.21 -20.59
CA SER A 34 -20.20 5.71 -21.09
C SER A 34 -19.11 4.73 -20.70
N TYR A 35 -18.23 4.43 -21.66
CA TYR A 35 -16.98 3.76 -21.39
C TYR A 35 -15.83 4.62 -21.91
N ASN A 36 -14.66 4.47 -21.30
CA ASN A 36 -13.44 5.04 -21.80
C ASN A 36 -12.24 4.25 -21.27
N ASP A 37 -11.08 4.49 -21.87
CA ASP A 37 -9.79 3.95 -21.44
C ASP A 37 -8.83 5.06 -21.03
N PHE A 38 -7.98 4.78 -20.04
CA PHE A 38 -7.18 5.76 -19.34
C PHE A 38 -5.75 5.26 -19.19
N ALA A 39 -4.78 6.15 -19.40
CA ALA A 39 -3.36 5.81 -19.27
C ALA A 39 -2.94 5.70 -17.80
N THR A 40 -3.64 6.40 -16.89
CA THR A 40 -3.28 6.44 -15.47
C THR A 40 -4.51 6.25 -14.59
N PHE A 41 -4.29 5.80 -13.35
CA PHE A 41 -5.35 5.74 -12.36
C PHE A 41 -5.99 7.11 -12.08
N ALA A 42 -5.21 8.20 -12.12
CA ALA A 42 -5.72 9.55 -11.87
C ALA A 42 -6.75 10.01 -12.93
N GLU A 43 -6.55 9.60 -14.18
CA GLU A 43 -7.52 9.83 -15.26
C GLU A 43 -8.80 9.02 -15.06
N LEU A 44 -8.67 7.74 -14.69
CA LEU A 44 -9.80 6.89 -14.32
C LEU A 44 -10.58 7.51 -13.14
N GLU A 45 -9.88 7.97 -12.11
CA GLU A 45 -10.50 8.61 -10.95
C GLU A 45 -11.27 9.88 -11.33
N THR A 46 -10.73 10.67 -12.25
CA THR A 46 -11.43 11.84 -12.80
C THR A 46 -12.72 11.42 -13.50
N PHE A 47 -12.67 10.37 -14.33
CA PHE A 47 -13.87 9.81 -14.93
C PHE A 47 -14.87 9.34 -13.87
N ILE A 48 -14.46 8.59 -12.85
CA ILE A 48 -15.37 8.12 -11.79
C ILE A 48 -16.07 9.30 -11.11
N ARG A 49 -15.34 10.37 -10.77
CA ARG A 49 -15.90 11.61 -10.20
C ARG A 49 -16.95 12.25 -11.11
N GLU A 50 -16.66 12.35 -12.40
CA GLU A 50 -17.60 12.91 -13.38
C GLU A 50 -18.86 12.07 -13.54
N GLN A 51 -18.74 10.73 -13.53
CA GLN A 51 -19.88 9.84 -13.66
C GLN A 51 -20.75 9.84 -12.39
N ALA A 52 -20.13 9.93 -11.21
CA ALA A 52 -20.85 10.10 -9.95
C ALA A 52 -21.72 11.37 -9.96
N ASN A 53 -21.19 12.50 -10.46
CA ASN A 53 -21.95 13.75 -10.61
C ASN A 53 -23.14 13.65 -11.59
N LYS A 54 -23.14 12.64 -12.47
CA LYS A 54 -24.22 12.36 -13.44
C LYS A 54 -25.23 11.32 -12.93
N SER A 55 -25.18 10.95 -11.65
CA SER A 55 -25.99 9.86 -11.08
C SER A 55 -25.83 8.53 -11.83
N ARG A 56 -24.58 8.19 -12.19
CA ARG A 56 -24.24 6.95 -12.89
C ARG A 56 -23.41 6.05 -11.99
N VAL A 57 -23.72 4.75 -11.97
CA VAL A 57 -22.92 3.74 -11.28
C VAL A 57 -21.75 3.28 -12.13
N ILE A 58 -20.61 3.03 -11.51
CA ILE A 58 -19.48 2.36 -12.17
C ILE A 58 -19.75 0.85 -12.11
N ASN A 59 -20.05 0.24 -13.26
CA ASN A 59 -20.43 -1.16 -13.32
C ASN A 59 -19.26 -2.08 -13.68
N GLU A 60 -18.20 -1.55 -14.30
CA GLU A 60 -17.02 -2.35 -14.64
C GLU A 60 -15.76 -1.48 -14.62
N VAL A 61 -14.69 -2.02 -14.03
CA VAL A 61 -13.35 -1.45 -14.10
C VAL A 61 -12.33 -2.57 -14.18
N VAL A 62 -11.46 -2.50 -15.18
CA VAL A 62 -10.39 -3.48 -15.41
C VAL A 62 -9.12 -2.77 -15.84
N TYR A 63 -7.98 -3.41 -15.59
CA TYR A 63 -6.67 -2.96 -16.06
C TYR A 63 -6.08 -4.01 -16.99
N ALA A 64 -5.63 -3.58 -18.16
CA ALA A 64 -5.00 -4.48 -19.13
C ALA A 64 -4.16 -3.69 -20.14
N GLY A 65 -3.04 -4.24 -20.59
CA GLY A 65 -2.19 -3.61 -21.60
C GLY A 65 -1.73 -2.21 -21.22
N GLY A 66 -1.41 -2.01 -19.93
CA GLY A 66 -0.95 -0.73 -19.38
C GLY A 66 -2.03 0.36 -19.26
N ARG A 67 -3.32 0.01 -19.36
CA ARG A 67 -4.42 0.98 -19.35
C ARG A 67 -5.57 0.53 -18.46
N TRP A 68 -6.23 1.50 -17.84
CA TRP A 68 -7.48 1.33 -17.12
C TRP A 68 -8.66 1.47 -18.06
N TYR A 69 -9.67 0.63 -17.92
CA TYR A 69 -10.91 0.71 -18.68
C TYR A 69 -12.06 0.82 -17.70
N GLY A 70 -12.87 1.87 -17.84
CA GLY A 70 -14.01 2.13 -16.95
C GLY A 70 -15.31 2.16 -17.72
N VAL A 71 -16.36 1.55 -17.17
CA VAL A 71 -17.74 1.61 -17.69
C VAL A 71 -18.64 2.17 -16.61
N ALA A 72 -19.43 3.18 -16.98
CA ALA A 72 -20.46 3.75 -16.14
C ALA A 72 -21.82 3.67 -16.81
N THR A 73 -22.83 3.29 -16.04
CA THR A 73 -24.22 3.14 -16.48
C THR A 73 -25.12 4.09 -15.71
N GLU A 74 -26.04 4.73 -16.41
CA GLU A 74 -27.11 5.53 -15.84
C GLU A 74 -27.93 4.76 -14.80
N CYS A 75 -28.04 5.35 -13.61
CA CYS A 75 -28.95 4.87 -12.58
C CYS A 75 -30.23 5.69 -12.60
N ALA A 76 -31.38 5.03 -12.42
CA ALA A 76 -32.68 5.72 -12.36
C ALA A 76 -32.87 6.50 -11.04
N ALA A 77 -32.13 6.13 -10.01
CA ALA A 77 -32.16 6.76 -8.70
C ALA A 77 -30.90 7.62 -8.48
N SER A 78 -31.01 8.62 -7.61
CA SER A 78 -29.84 9.30 -7.08
C SER A 78 -28.95 8.28 -6.38
N THR A 79 -27.65 8.32 -6.64
CA THR A 79 -26.69 7.34 -6.15
C THR A 79 -25.44 8.03 -5.59
N HIS A 80 -24.97 7.55 -4.44
CA HIS A 80 -23.72 7.96 -3.84
C HIS A 80 -22.68 6.87 -4.03
N ILE A 81 -21.69 7.17 -4.87
CA ILE A 81 -20.58 6.26 -5.16
C ILE A 81 -19.36 6.73 -4.40
N VAL A 82 -18.67 5.79 -3.80
CA VAL A 82 -17.41 5.99 -3.11
C VAL A 82 -16.41 4.97 -3.63
N TRP A 83 -15.14 5.34 -3.70
CA TRP A 83 -14.08 4.44 -4.12
C TRP A 83 -12.82 4.71 -3.32
N LYS A 84 -11.94 3.71 -3.31
CA LYS A 84 -10.64 3.79 -2.69
C LYS A 84 -9.65 2.96 -3.48
N SER A 85 -8.51 3.56 -3.79
CA SER A 85 -7.33 2.85 -4.30
C SER A 85 -6.18 2.87 -3.31
N GLU A 86 -5.56 1.72 -3.13
CA GLU A 86 -4.40 1.51 -2.25
C GLU A 86 -3.51 0.39 -2.79
N THR A 87 -2.25 0.35 -2.39
CA THR A 87 -1.34 -0.74 -2.79
C THR A 87 -1.68 -2.08 -2.10
N SER A 88 -2.34 -2.03 -0.94
CA SER A 88 -2.96 -3.17 -0.26
C SER A 88 -4.48 -3.12 -0.40
N PHE A 89 -5.16 -4.26 -0.25
CA PHE A 89 -6.62 -4.32 -0.30
C PHE A 89 -7.25 -3.45 0.82
N PRO A 90 -8.18 -2.53 0.51
CA PRO A 90 -8.61 -1.46 1.42
C PRO A 90 -9.66 -1.93 2.47
N GLN A 91 -9.32 -2.92 3.31
CA GLN A 91 -10.30 -3.57 4.20
C GLN A 91 -10.97 -2.64 5.21
N GLU A 92 -10.21 -1.76 5.85
CA GLU A 92 -10.73 -0.89 6.93
C GLU A 92 -11.67 0.17 6.35
N TRP A 93 -11.32 0.65 5.15
CA TRP A 93 -12.18 1.58 4.42
C TRP A 93 -13.48 0.90 3.99
N ILE A 94 -13.44 -0.31 3.43
CA ILE A 94 -14.62 -1.09 3.06
C ILE A 94 -15.56 -1.26 4.26
N LYS A 95 -15.00 -1.64 5.41
CA LYS A 95 -15.78 -1.83 6.64
C LYS A 95 -16.52 -0.55 7.05
N LYS A 96 -15.84 0.59 7.02
CA LYS A 96 -16.45 1.90 7.28
C LYS A 96 -17.58 2.21 6.29
N GLN A 97 -17.41 1.88 5.02
CA GLN A 97 -18.43 2.16 4.00
C GLN A 97 -19.66 1.25 4.15
N TRP A 98 -19.49 0.00 4.59
CA TRP A 98 -20.61 -0.85 4.98
C TRP A 98 -21.43 -0.25 6.14
N ASP A 99 -20.77 0.32 7.15
CA ASP A 99 -21.44 1.02 8.26
C ASP A 99 -22.26 2.24 7.78
N GLU A 100 -21.90 2.81 6.63
CA GLU A 100 -22.61 3.90 5.96
C GLU A 100 -23.66 3.41 4.93
N GLY A 101 -23.99 2.11 4.92
CA GLY A 101 -24.99 1.52 4.03
C GLY A 101 -24.59 1.43 2.55
N LYS A 102 -23.28 1.51 2.25
CA LYS A 102 -22.75 1.35 0.89
C LYS A 102 -22.19 -0.05 0.73
N TYR A 103 -22.35 -0.64 -0.45
CA TYR A 103 -21.92 -2.00 -0.75
C TYR A 103 -20.98 -2.04 -1.94
N ILE A 104 -20.05 -2.99 -1.92
CA ILE A 104 -19.08 -3.25 -2.99
C ILE A 104 -19.83 -3.65 -4.26
N THR A 105 -19.54 -2.94 -5.34
CA THR A 105 -20.01 -3.29 -6.69
C THR A 105 -18.86 -3.66 -7.62
N LYS A 106 -17.63 -3.23 -7.31
CA LYS A 106 -16.45 -3.66 -8.04
C LYS A 106 -15.22 -3.70 -7.14
N VAL A 107 -14.44 -4.76 -7.29
CA VAL A 107 -13.04 -4.87 -6.87
C VAL A 107 -12.22 -5.16 -8.11
N THR A 108 -11.07 -4.52 -8.24
CA THR A 108 -10.14 -4.83 -9.32
C THR A 108 -8.72 -4.54 -8.88
N TYR A 109 -7.75 -5.17 -9.54
CA TYR A 109 -6.33 -4.94 -9.34
C TYR A 109 -5.66 -4.63 -10.67
N GLY A 110 -4.82 -3.62 -10.66
CA GLY A 110 -4.08 -3.16 -11.83
C GLY A 110 -3.10 -2.07 -11.45
N ASP A 111 -2.05 -1.87 -12.25
CA ASP A 111 -1.12 -0.75 -12.08
C ASP A 111 -0.54 -0.64 -10.64
N GLY A 112 -0.30 -1.79 -10.00
CA GLY A 112 0.20 -1.85 -8.62
C GLY A 112 -0.81 -1.58 -7.49
N VAL A 113 -2.07 -1.24 -7.81
CA VAL A 113 -3.10 -0.84 -6.84
C VAL A 113 -4.35 -1.73 -6.88
N TRP A 114 -4.94 -1.93 -5.71
CA TRP A 114 -6.31 -2.43 -5.55
C TRP A 114 -7.27 -1.26 -5.60
N LEU A 115 -8.36 -1.39 -6.35
CA LEU A 115 -9.47 -0.45 -6.38
C LEU A 115 -10.73 -1.16 -5.87
N ALA A 116 -11.37 -0.56 -4.86
CA ALA A 116 -12.72 -0.94 -4.43
C ALA A 116 -13.69 0.21 -4.73
N ILE A 117 -14.82 -0.11 -5.34
CA ILE A 117 -15.93 0.80 -5.63
C ILE A 117 -17.17 0.31 -4.90
N MET A 118 -17.84 1.24 -4.19
CA MET A 118 -19.03 0.95 -3.40
C MET A 118 -20.12 1.99 -3.66
N THR A 119 -21.38 1.59 -3.53
CA THR A 119 -22.54 2.49 -3.71
C THR A 119 -23.68 2.16 -2.75
N ASP A 120 -24.53 3.15 -2.48
CA ASP A 120 -25.79 3.01 -1.74
C ASP A 120 -26.95 2.44 -2.57
N GLN A 121 -26.80 2.34 -3.90
CA GLN A 121 -27.81 1.79 -4.80
C GLN A 121 -27.48 0.34 -5.20
N THR A 122 -27.74 -0.60 -4.30
CA THR A 122 -27.60 -2.04 -4.58
C THR A 122 -28.80 -2.83 -4.05
N PRO A 123 -29.08 -4.03 -4.59
CA PRO A 123 -30.10 -4.93 -4.04
C PRO A 123 -29.58 -5.73 -2.83
N PHE A 124 -28.37 -5.43 -2.33
CA PHE A 124 -27.70 -6.24 -1.31
C PHE A 124 -28.20 -5.91 0.10
N VAL A 125 -28.39 -6.96 0.90
CA VAL A 125 -28.81 -6.88 2.31
C VAL A 125 -27.61 -6.87 3.25
N SER A 126 -26.58 -7.64 2.91
CA SER A 126 -25.32 -7.71 3.62
C SER A 126 -24.21 -8.15 2.67
N GLN A 127 -22.96 -7.93 3.05
CA GLN A 127 -21.80 -8.37 2.29
C GLN A 127 -20.71 -8.93 3.19
N SER A 128 -19.87 -9.77 2.60
CA SER A 128 -18.61 -10.22 3.17
C SER A 128 -17.61 -10.41 2.04
N TRP A 129 -16.32 -10.31 2.35
CA TRP A 129 -15.26 -10.62 1.39
C TRP A 129 -14.21 -11.52 2.04
N ALA A 130 -13.40 -12.17 1.21
CA ALA A 130 -12.26 -12.95 1.67
C ALA A 130 -11.10 -12.88 0.68
N ARG A 131 -9.88 -12.87 1.23
CA ARG A 131 -8.64 -13.12 0.47
C ARG A 131 -8.35 -14.62 0.46
N ARG A 132 -7.99 -15.18 -0.70
CA ARG A 132 -7.64 -16.60 -0.89
C ARG A 132 -6.41 -16.77 -1.77
N ASP A 133 -5.74 -17.89 -1.59
CA ASP A 133 -4.50 -18.20 -2.31
C ASP A 133 -4.80 -18.95 -3.60
N THR A 134 -5.85 -19.76 -3.60
CA THR A 134 -6.23 -20.58 -4.76
C THR A 134 -7.71 -20.43 -5.08
N TRP A 135 -8.07 -20.75 -6.33
CA TRP A 135 -9.46 -20.80 -6.76
C TRP A 135 -10.29 -21.83 -5.98
N ASP A 136 -9.70 -22.97 -5.60
CA ASP A 136 -10.39 -23.97 -4.79
C ASP A 136 -10.80 -23.41 -3.42
N GLU A 137 -9.95 -22.60 -2.80
CA GLU A 137 -10.29 -21.93 -1.54
C GLU A 137 -11.34 -20.82 -1.72
N VAL A 138 -11.38 -20.16 -2.89
CA VAL A 138 -12.46 -19.22 -3.27
C VAL A 138 -13.79 -19.96 -3.27
N ILE A 139 -13.85 -21.12 -3.94
CA ILE A 139 -15.06 -21.95 -3.99
C ILE A 139 -15.39 -22.53 -2.61
N ALA A 140 -14.40 -22.92 -1.80
CA ALA A 140 -14.63 -23.38 -0.43
C ALA A 140 -15.31 -22.30 0.42
N TYR A 141 -14.83 -21.06 0.35
CA TYR A 141 -15.45 -19.93 1.04
C TYR A 141 -16.87 -19.66 0.58
N ALA A 142 -17.13 -19.69 -0.73
CA ALA A 142 -18.49 -19.53 -1.25
C ALA A 142 -19.44 -20.62 -0.70
N ARG A 143 -18.97 -21.87 -0.63
CA ARG A 143 -19.74 -23.00 -0.06
C ARG A 143 -20.02 -22.82 1.43
N GLU A 144 -19.08 -22.27 2.20
CA GLU A 144 -19.31 -21.93 3.61
C GLU A 144 -20.43 -20.89 3.73
N LYS A 145 -20.39 -19.83 2.92
CA LYS A 145 -21.43 -18.80 2.89
C LYS A 145 -22.80 -19.33 2.48
N TRP A 146 -22.86 -20.23 1.49
CA TRP A 146 -24.13 -20.88 1.11
C TRP A 146 -24.71 -21.78 2.21
N LYS A 147 -23.87 -22.38 3.06
CA LYS A 147 -24.33 -23.13 4.25
C LYS A 147 -24.90 -22.19 5.33
N GLU A 148 -24.29 -21.01 5.51
CA GLU A 148 -24.80 -19.99 6.42
C GLU A 148 -26.15 -19.45 5.94
N ASN A 149 -26.26 -19.10 4.66
CA ASN A 149 -27.49 -18.65 4.03
C ASN A 149 -27.43 -18.88 2.52
N THR A 150 -28.39 -19.63 1.99
CA THR A 150 -28.43 -20.01 0.57
C THR A 150 -28.60 -18.82 -0.37
N LYS A 151 -29.02 -17.65 0.12
CA LYS A 151 -29.19 -16.42 -0.67
C LYS A 151 -27.90 -15.60 -0.82
N TYR A 152 -26.80 -16.02 -0.21
CA TYR A 152 -25.50 -15.44 -0.55
C TYR A 152 -25.13 -15.78 -1.99
N ASN A 153 -24.59 -14.81 -2.70
CA ASN A 153 -24.10 -14.98 -4.06
C ASN A 153 -22.69 -14.41 -4.17
N ILE A 154 -21.82 -15.06 -4.94
CA ILE A 154 -20.58 -14.46 -5.42
C ILE A 154 -20.99 -13.31 -6.35
N THR A 155 -20.68 -12.08 -5.96
CA THR A 155 -21.07 -10.88 -6.74
C THR A 155 -19.90 -10.21 -7.41
N ASP A 156 -18.68 -10.45 -6.94
CA ASP A 156 -17.48 -10.06 -7.67
C ASP A 156 -16.29 -10.94 -7.26
N ILE A 157 -15.38 -11.15 -8.20
CA ILE A 157 -14.08 -11.78 -7.97
C ILE A 157 -13.01 -10.89 -8.60
N ALA A 158 -11.85 -10.84 -7.95
CA ALA A 158 -10.70 -10.13 -8.47
C ALA A 158 -9.43 -10.91 -8.15
N TYR A 159 -8.48 -10.90 -9.08
CA TYR A 159 -7.17 -11.52 -8.90
C TYR A 159 -6.07 -10.46 -8.98
N GLY A 160 -5.08 -10.53 -8.10
CA GLY A 160 -3.99 -9.56 -8.09
C GLY A 160 -2.91 -9.94 -7.09
N LYS A 161 -1.64 -9.68 -7.42
CA LYS A 161 -0.48 -10.04 -6.58
C LYS A 161 -0.51 -11.51 -6.11
N GLY A 162 -0.90 -12.44 -7.00
CA GLY A 162 -0.99 -13.86 -6.68
C GLY A 162 -2.10 -14.25 -5.70
N LYS A 163 -3.07 -13.36 -5.44
CA LYS A 163 -4.16 -13.58 -4.47
C LYS A 163 -5.52 -13.29 -5.08
N TRP A 164 -6.50 -14.11 -4.71
CA TRP A 164 -7.90 -13.92 -5.00
C TRP A 164 -8.58 -13.08 -3.95
N HIS A 165 -9.46 -12.19 -4.37
CA HIS A 165 -10.46 -11.53 -3.52
C HIS A 165 -11.84 -11.88 -4.04
N ILE A 166 -12.65 -12.50 -3.18
CA ILE A 166 -14.02 -12.88 -3.46
C ILE A 166 -14.96 -12.01 -2.62
N VAL A 167 -16.00 -11.48 -3.25
CA VAL A 167 -17.08 -10.73 -2.60
C VAL A 167 -18.35 -11.57 -2.65
N MET A 168 -18.91 -11.83 -1.47
CA MET A 168 -20.19 -12.52 -1.28
C MET A 168 -21.23 -11.54 -0.78
N SER A 169 -22.33 -11.37 -1.52
CA SER A 169 -23.45 -10.50 -1.15
C SER A 169 -24.71 -11.31 -0.87
N LEU A 170 -25.45 -10.92 0.17
CA LEU A 170 -26.76 -11.48 0.48
C LEU A 170 -27.84 -10.74 -0.30
N LEU A 171 -28.62 -11.45 -1.10
CA LEU A 171 -29.76 -10.88 -1.83
C LEU A 171 -31.09 -11.20 -1.14
N SER A 172 -32.12 -10.44 -1.52
CA SER A 172 -33.50 -10.66 -1.03
C SER A 172 -34.09 -11.99 -1.55
N SER A 173 -33.72 -12.39 -2.75
CA SER A 173 -34.09 -13.64 -3.40
C SER A 173 -32.89 -14.57 -3.61
N TYR A 174 -33.18 -15.87 -3.66
CA TYR A 174 -32.20 -16.87 -4.08
C TYR A 174 -31.96 -16.75 -5.59
N GLU A 175 -30.69 -16.82 -5.99
CA GLU A 175 -30.26 -16.92 -7.38
C GLU A 175 -29.32 -18.12 -7.49
N ALA A 176 -29.58 -19.01 -8.45
CA ALA A 176 -28.72 -20.16 -8.63
C ALA A 176 -27.42 -19.72 -9.30
N GLN A 177 -26.26 -20.14 -8.78
CA GLN A 177 -24.96 -19.85 -9.39
C GLN A 177 -24.28 -21.10 -9.94
N SER A 178 -23.50 -20.90 -11.00
CA SER A 178 -22.61 -21.89 -11.57
C SER A 178 -21.27 -21.23 -11.87
N PHE A 179 -20.18 -21.97 -11.77
CA PHE A 179 -18.85 -21.44 -12.05
C PHE A 179 -18.08 -22.40 -12.95
N LYS A 180 -17.10 -21.87 -13.68
CA LYS A 180 -16.21 -22.64 -14.54
C LYS A 180 -14.79 -22.07 -14.51
N GLU A 181 -13.85 -22.98 -14.26
CA GLU A 181 -12.44 -22.79 -14.56
C GLU A 181 -12.15 -23.35 -15.97
N SER A 182 -11.35 -22.64 -16.77
CA SER A 182 -11.00 -23.05 -18.13
C SER A 182 -9.69 -22.44 -18.61
N GLU A 183 -8.81 -23.25 -19.22
CA GLU A 183 -7.56 -22.75 -19.84
C GLU A 183 -7.83 -21.92 -21.10
N THR A 184 -8.93 -22.19 -21.79
CA THR A 184 -9.39 -21.43 -22.96
C THR A 184 -10.70 -20.72 -22.67
N PHE A 185 -10.98 -19.64 -23.39
CA PHE A 185 -12.24 -18.91 -23.22
C PHE A 185 -13.44 -19.83 -23.54
N PRO A 186 -14.36 -20.06 -22.58
CA PRO A 186 -15.31 -21.17 -22.65
C PRO A 186 -16.62 -20.80 -23.36
N SER A 187 -16.55 -20.43 -24.65
CA SER A 187 -17.72 -19.94 -25.41
C SER A 187 -18.88 -20.93 -25.46
N ASP A 188 -18.62 -22.22 -25.66
CA ASP A 188 -19.67 -23.24 -25.75
C ASP A 188 -20.43 -23.39 -24.42
N TRP A 189 -19.69 -23.41 -23.31
CA TRP A 189 -20.28 -23.46 -21.98
C TRP A 189 -21.11 -22.22 -21.67
N LEU A 190 -20.63 -21.01 -22.03
CA LEU A 190 -21.42 -19.79 -21.87
C LEU A 190 -22.71 -19.84 -22.69
N ASN A 191 -22.66 -20.31 -23.94
CA ASN A 191 -23.83 -20.47 -24.79
C ASN A 191 -24.85 -21.47 -24.21
N GLU A 192 -24.41 -22.54 -23.56
CA GLU A 192 -25.30 -23.45 -22.81
C GLU A 192 -25.92 -22.75 -21.60
N LYS A 193 -25.11 -22.02 -20.82
CA LYS A 193 -25.59 -21.26 -19.66
C LYS A 193 -26.63 -20.19 -20.03
N TYR A 194 -26.45 -19.50 -21.15
CA TYR A 194 -27.42 -18.53 -21.66
C TYR A 194 -28.77 -19.18 -22.01
N LYS A 195 -28.78 -20.41 -22.56
CA LYS A 195 -30.03 -21.16 -22.81
C LYS A 195 -30.77 -21.50 -21.52
N ASP A 196 -30.03 -21.69 -20.43
CA ASP A 196 -30.56 -21.98 -19.10
C ASP A 196 -30.93 -20.72 -18.29
N ASN A 197 -30.86 -19.53 -18.91
CA ASN A 197 -31.07 -18.20 -18.32
C ASN A 197 -30.06 -17.80 -17.24
N PHE A 198 -28.83 -18.31 -17.33
CA PHE A 198 -27.72 -17.77 -16.56
C PHE A 198 -27.09 -16.59 -17.31
N ASN A 199 -26.55 -15.63 -16.57
CA ASN A 199 -25.78 -14.48 -17.05
C ASN A 199 -24.45 -14.41 -16.30
N VAL A 200 -23.41 -13.85 -16.92
CA VAL A 200 -22.13 -13.63 -16.26
C VAL A 200 -22.29 -12.60 -15.16
N THR A 201 -21.89 -12.99 -13.96
CA THR A 201 -21.85 -12.13 -12.77
C THR A 201 -20.47 -11.54 -12.59
N SER A 202 -19.44 -12.36 -12.73
CA SER A 202 -18.05 -11.90 -12.66
C SER A 202 -17.15 -12.87 -13.41
N VAL A 203 -16.06 -12.34 -13.93
CA VAL A 203 -15.06 -13.06 -14.72
C VAL A 203 -13.69 -12.49 -14.43
N GLU A 204 -12.70 -13.36 -14.29
CA GLU A 204 -11.32 -12.98 -14.05
C GLU A 204 -10.37 -13.97 -14.72
N HIS A 205 -9.16 -13.52 -15.06
CA HIS A 205 -8.08 -14.37 -15.57
C HIS A 205 -6.89 -14.30 -14.63
N ASP A 206 -6.39 -15.44 -14.17
CA ASP A 206 -5.30 -15.49 -13.19
C ASP A 206 -3.88 -15.52 -13.79
N GLY A 207 -3.79 -15.34 -15.11
CA GLY A 207 -2.56 -15.50 -15.91
C GLY A 207 -2.45 -16.89 -16.55
N LYS A 208 -3.23 -17.88 -16.08
CA LYS A 208 -3.22 -19.25 -16.61
C LYS A 208 -4.60 -19.69 -17.10
N LYS A 209 -5.65 -19.35 -16.36
CA LYS A 209 -7.02 -19.83 -16.60
C LYS A 209 -8.02 -18.71 -16.41
N TRP A 210 -9.12 -18.86 -17.14
CA TRP A 210 -10.35 -18.10 -16.96
C TRP A 210 -11.18 -18.68 -15.83
N HIS A 211 -11.74 -17.78 -15.02
CA HIS A 211 -12.63 -18.10 -13.91
C HIS A 211 -13.93 -17.33 -14.10
N PHE A 212 -14.99 -18.06 -14.43
CA PHE A 212 -16.31 -17.51 -14.66
C PHE A 212 -17.25 -17.83 -13.51
N VAL A 213 -18.03 -16.84 -13.11
CA VAL A 213 -19.20 -16.99 -12.23
C VAL A 213 -20.42 -16.51 -13.02
N VAL A 214 -21.43 -17.38 -13.13
CA VAL A 214 -22.71 -17.06 -13.75
C VAL A 214 -23.85 -17.24 -12.76
N SER A 215 -24.85 -16.36 -12.80
CA SER A 215 -26.03 -16.40 -11.94
C SER A 215 -27.30 -16.45 -12.76
N LYS A 216 -28.29 -17.19 -12.27
CA LYS A 216 -29.61 -17.29 -12.88
C LYS A 216 -30.54 -16.25 -12.26
N HIS A 217 -30.80 -15.18 -13.01
CA HIS A 217 -31.70 -14.12 -12.59
C HIS A 217 -33.16 -14.48 -12.89
N ALA A 218 -34.09 -13.96 -12.09
CA ALA A 218 -35.53 -14.18 -12.29
C ALA A 218 -36.05 -13.62 -13.64
N THR A 219 -35.34 -12.63 -14.19
CA THR A 219 -35.62 -12.05 -15.50
C THR A 219 -34.46 -12.36 -16.43
N SER A 220 -34.71 -13.13 -17.48
CA SER A 220 -33.70 -13.41 -18.51
C SER A 220 -33.42 -12.12 -19.28
N LEU A 221 -32.23 -11.57 -19.05
CA LEU A 221 -31.75 -10.44 -19.82
C LEU A 221 -30.86 -11.04 -20.90
N GLY A 222 -31.35 -11.11 -22.14
CA GLY A 222 -30.61 -11.72 -23.24
C GLY A 222 -29.18 -11.18 -23.26
N GLU A 223 -28.18 -12.04 -23.16
CA GLU A 223 -26.76 -11.68 -23.02
C GLU A 223 -25.94 -12.30 -24.14
N ILE A 224 -24.88 -11.60 -24.51
CA ILE A 224 -23.90 -12.06 -25.49
C ILE A 224 -22.51 -11.82 -24.92
N ALA A 225 -21.61 -12.76 -25.21
CA ALA A 225 -20.18 -12.57 -25.02
C ALA A 225 -19.51 -12.61 -26.38
N PHE A 226 -18.68 -11.62 -26.69
CA PHE A 226 -17.84 -11.71 -27.88
C PHE A 226 -16.73 -12.72 -27.64
N ASN A 227 -16.38 -13.52 -28.66
CA ASN A 227 -15.13 -14.29 -28.59
C ASN A 227 -13.95 -13.33 -28.41
N PRO A 228 -12.89 -13.72 -27.67
CA PRO A 228 -11.74 -12.85 -27.46
C PRO A 228 -11.15 -12.31 -28.77
N GLN A 229 -10.90 -11.00 -28.82
CA GLN A 229 -10.38 -10.26 -29.97
C GLN A 229 -8.99 -9.71 -29.65
N SER A 230 -8.13 -9.58 -30.65
CA SER A 230 -6.78 -9.01 -30.49
C SER A 230 -6.75 -7.48 -30.31
N SER A 231 -7.90 -6.82 -30.44
CA SER A 231 -8.05 -5.38 -30.22
C SER A 231 -9.37 -5.09 -29.53
N PHE A 232 -9.42 -3.96 -28.82
CA PHE A 232 -10.62 -3.52 -28.12
C PHE A 232 -11.79 -3.31 -29.11
N PRO A 233 -12.93 -4.00 -28.96
CA PRO A 233 -13.94 -4.12 -30.02
C PRO A 233 -14.94 -2.96 -30.06
N THR A 234 -14.46 -1.72 -30.20
CA THR A 234 -15.25 -0.47 -30.21
C THR A 234 -16.45 -0.51 -31.16
N ASP A 235 -16.26 -0.94 -32.41
CA ASP A 235 -17.35 -0.93 -33.41
C ASP A 235 -18.45 -1.94 -33.08
N LYS A 236 -18.08 -3.10 -32.52
CA LYS A 236 -19.04 -4.11 -32.07
C LYS A 236 -19.83 -3.59 -30.86
N ILE A 237 -19.17 -2.91 -29.93
CA ILE A 237 -19.84 -2.28 -28.78
C ILE A 237 -20.91 -1.28 -29.27
N LYS A 238 -20.53 -0.37 -30.18
CA LYS A 238 -21.46 0.63 -30.73
C LYS A 238 -22.66 -0.01 -31.43
N GLN A 239 -22.41 -1.03 -32.26
CA GLN A 239 -23.48 -1.79 -32.90
C GLN A 239 -24.44 -2.41 -31.88
N GLN A 240 -23.93 -2.96 -30.78
CA GLN A 240 -24.78 -3.58 -29.76
C GLN A 240 -25.49 -2.55 -28.86
N TRP A 241 -24.95 -1.34 -28.71
CA TRP A 241 -25.68 -0.24 -28.09
C TRP A 241 -26.95 0.11 -28.87
N ASP A 242 -26.88 0.14 -30.20
CA ASP A 242 -28.05 0.35 -31.09
C ASP A 242 -29.07 -0.80 -30.96
N ASN A 243 -28.59 -2.01 -30.68
CA ASN A 243 -29.44 -3.18 -30.40
C ASN A 243 -29.96 -3.26 -28.95
N SER A 244 -29.92 -2.15 -28.20
CA SER A 244 -30.39 -2.08 -26.81
C SER A 244 -29.68 -3.09 -25.89
N ARG A 245 -28.36 -3.20 -26.01
CA ARG A 245 -27.49 -3.94 -25.08
C ARG A 245 -26.49 -3.01 -24.44
N ARG A 246 -25.99 -3.36 -23.25
CA ARG A 246 -25.05 -2.57 -22.45
C ARG A 246 -23.92 -3.43 -21.94
N ILE A 247 -22.72 -2.87 -21.84
CA ILE A 247 -21.53 -3.56 -21.34
C ILE A 247 -21.76 -3.88 -19.87
N THR A 248 -21.70 -5.15 -19.51
CA THR A 248 -21.82 -5.61 -18.12
C THR A 248 -20.50 -6.08 -17.57
N SER A 249 -19.66 -6.68 -18.41
CA SER A 249 -18.32 -7.07 -17.98
C SER A 249 -17.29 -7.08 -19.11
N PHE A 250 -16.03 -6.92 -18.73
CA PHE A 250 -14.88 -7.17 -19.57
C PHE A 250 -14.18 -8.45 -19.13
N ALA A 251 -14.02 -9.38 -20.06
CA ALA A 251 -13.28 -10.60 -19.86
C ALA A 251 -11.96 -10.48 -20.62
N ILE A 252 -10.86 -10.35 -19.89
CA ILE A 252 -9.54 -10.08 -20.47
C ILE A 252 -8.58 -11.20 -20.08
N ALA A 253 -7.93 -11.81 -21.07
CA ALA A 253 -6.80 -12.69 -20.79
C ALA A 253 -5.64 -11.81 -20.38
N ARG A 254 -5.22 -11.92 -19.12
CA ARG A 254 -3.91 -11.42 -18.69
C ARG A 254 -2.88 -12.19 -19.47
N ASP A 255 -2.00 -11.48 -20.17
CA ASP A 255 -0.94 -12.14 -20.90
C ASP A 255 0.04 -12.72 -19.86
N PRO A 256 0.38 -14.02 -19.96
CA PRO A 256 1.37 -14.64 -19.08
C PRO A 256 2.76 -14.02 -19.25
N ASP A 257 3.01 -13.19 -20.25
CA ASP A 257 4.22 -12.38 -20.40
C ASP A 257 3.95 -10.87 -20.13
N ASP A 258 2.70 -10.46 -19.83
CA ASP A 258 2.31 -9.12 -19.29
C ASP A 258 2.59 -9.07 -17.79
N GLU A 259 3.63 -9.78 -17.44
CA GLU A 259 4.15 -9.84 -16.13
C GLU A 259 4.92 -8.52 -15.95
N ASP A 260 4.39 -7.70 -15.04
CA ASP A 260 5.23 -7.16 -13.97
C ASP A 260 5.96 -8.33 -13.21
N GLU A 261 6.54 -9.31 -13.91
CA GLU A 261 7.61 -10.22 -13.49
C GLU A 261 8.86 -9.42 -13.77
N GLU A 262 9.11 -8.47 -12.87
CA GLU A 262 10.43 -8.55 -12.27
C GLU A 262 10.52 -9.91 -11.58
N ASP A 263 10.87 -10.93 -12.37
CA ASP A 263 11.40 -12.22 -11.96
C ASP A 263 10.87 -12.63 -10.58
N TRP A 264 9.55 -12.90 -10.45
CA TRP A 264 8.95 -13.17 -9.13
C TRP A 264 9.51 -14.44 -8.52
N ALA A 265 10.17 -15.32 -9.27
CA ALA A 265 10.91 -16.43 -8.70
C ALA A 265 12.21 -15.95 -8.03
N ALA A 266 13.00 -15.10 -8.69
CA ALA A 266 14.19 -14.50 -8.09
C ALA A 266 13.86 -13.47 -7.00
N LEU A 267 12.77 -12.71 -7.14
CA LEU A 267 12.24 -11.80 -6.13
C LEU A 267 11.50 -12.53 -5.02
N ALA A 268 10.77 -13.63 -5.26
CA ALA A 268 10.21 -14.43 -4.17
C ALA A 268 11.27 -15.27 -3.49
N GLU A 269 12.31 -15.73 -4.18
CA GLU A 269 13.49 -16.35 -3.54
C GLU A 269 14.32 -15.29 -2.82
N TYR A 270 14.43 -14.07 -3.36
CA TYR A 270 15.05 -12.93 -2.69
C TYR A 270 14.20 -12.42 -1.51
N PHE A 271 12.89 -12.33 -1.64
CA PHE A 271 11.95 -11.95 -0.58
C PHE A 271 11.78 -13.07 0.42
N GLU A 272 11.80 -14.35 0.03
CA GLU A 272 11.89 -15.47 0.96
C GLU A 272 13.26 -15.50 1.62
N SER A 273 14.34 -15.09 0.93
CA SER A 273 15.66 -14.90 1.56
C SER A 273 15.69 -13.69 2.50
N ILE A 274 14.99 -12.60 2.17
CA ILE A 274 14.84 -11.42 3.01
C ILE A 274 13.93 -11.75 4.18
N ASN A 275 12.84 -12.47 3.95
CA ASN A 275 11.83 -12.81 4.93
C ASN A 275 12.34 -13.93 5.84
N LYS A 276 13.17 -14.88 5.35
CA LYS A 276 13.99 -15.77 6.19
C LYS A 276 15.08 -15.01 6.94
N LYS A 277 15.73 -14.01 6.31
CA LYS A 277 16.66 -13.11 7.02
C LYS A 277 15.92 -12.29 8.08
N GLU A 278 14.69 -11.86 7.83
CA GLU A 278 13.87 -11.06 8.73
C GLU A 278 13.24 -11.95 9.83
N GLU A 279 12.84 -13.18 9.54
CA GLU A 279 12.50 -14.20 10.55
C GLU A 279 13.72 -14.53 11.43
N GLY A 280 14.91 -14.60 10.82
CA GLY A 280 16.19 -14.80 11.52
C GLY A 280 16.73 -13.56 12.24
N LYS A 281 16.24 -12.35 11.92
CA LYS A 281 16.63 -11.12 12.64
C LYS A 281 16.12 -11.20 14.06
N SER A 282 17.03 -10.99 15.00
CA SER A 282 16.70 -10.74 16.39
C SER A 282 15.73 -9.57 16.51
N ASN A 283 14.92 -9.54 17.57
CA ASN A 283 14.05 -8.40 17.85
C ASN A 283 14.83 -7.07 17.91
N ARG A 284 16.12 -7.11 18.29
CA ARG A 284 17.02 -5.95 18.30
C ARG A 284 17.30 -5.41 16.90
N GLU A 285 17.57 -6.28 15.94
CA GLU A 285 17.85 -5.88 14.55
C GLU A 285 16.61 -5.31 13.90
N LYS A 286 15.46 -5.96 14.09
CA LYS A 286 14.16 -5.44 13.64
C LYS A 286 13.87 -4.06 14.23
N ALA A 287 14.15 -3.88 15.52
CA ALA A 287 13.96 -2.60 16.20
C ALA A 287 14.83 -1.49 15.62
N ALA A 288 16.10 -1.79 15.27
CA ALA A 288 17.01 -0.84 14.65
C ALA A 288 16.50 -0.37 13.28
N ASP A 289 15.97 -1.29 12.46
CA ASP A 289 15.39 -0.96 11.16
C ASP A 289 14.18 -0.02 11.31
N LYS A 290 13.30 -0.30 12.29
CA LYS A 290 12.14 0.56 12.58
C LYS A 290 12.54 1.93 13.11
N LEU A 291 13.59 1.99 13.95
CA LEU A 291 14.15 3.25 14.43
C LEU A 291 14.70 4.09 13.28
N ALA A 292 15.41 3.49 12.32
CA ALA A 292 15.91 4.16 11.12
C ALA A 292 14.77 4.65 10.20
N ALA A 293 13.70 3.86 10.10
CA ALA A 293 12.48 4.22 9.37
C ALA A 293 11.61 5.27 10.08
N LYS A 294 12.02 5.75 11.27
CA LYS A 294 11.28 6.68 12.13
C LYS A 294 9.91 6.16 12.61
N ASP A 295 9.71 4.85 12.55
CA ASP A 295 8.57 4.16 13.17
C ASP A 295 8.89 3.91 14.65
N TYR A 296 8.87 4.99 15.43
CA TYR A 296 9.25 4.95 16.83
C TYR A 296 8.36 4.03 17.69
N PRO A 297 7.01 4.01 17.53
CA PRO A 297 6.16 3.10 18.28
C PRO A 297 6.56 1.63 18.11
N GLU A 298 6.79 1.18 16.87
CA GLU A 298 7.16 -0.20 16.61
C GLU A 298 8.60 -0.51 17.02
N ALA A 299 9.53 0.44 16.83
CA ALA A 299 10.90 0.31 17.33
C ALA A 299 10.93 0.11 18.86
N ILE A 300 10.11 0.85 19.61
CA ILE A 300 9.98 0.70 21.07
C ILE A 300 9.46 -0.69 21.41
N ARG A 301 8.41 -1.16 20.73
CA ARG A 301 7.83 -2.50 20.96
C ARG A 301 8.87 -3.59 20.75
N LEU A 302 9.62 -3.53 19.65
CA LEU A 302 10.64 -4.51 19.30
C LEU A 302 11.86 -4.45 20.22
N TYR A 303 12.33 -3.25 20.61
CA TYR A 303 13.41 -3.15 21.59
C TYR A 303 13.00 -3.68 22.97
N LYS A 304 11.74 -3.47 23.41
CA LYS A 304 11.23 -4.09 24.64
C LYS A 304 11.21 -5.62 24.55
N ALA A 305 10.84 -6.16 23.39
CA ALA A 305 10.92 -7.59 23.13
C ALA A 305 12.37 -8.08 23.16
N ALA A 306 13.31 -7.38 22.52
CA ALA A 306 14.73 -7.73 22.53
C ALA A 306 15.32 -7.79 23.95
N VAL A 307 14.95 -6.84 24.81
CA VAL A 307 15.32 -6.84 26.24
C VAL A 307 14.73 -8.05 26.96
N SER A 308 13.49 -8.43 26.64
CA SER A 308 12.84 -9.62 27.19
C SER A 308 13.50 -10.92 26.74
N ASP A 309 14.08 -10.93 25.53
CA ASP A 309 14.90 -12.03 24.99
C ASP A 309 16.32 -12.08 25.60
N GLY A 310 16.63 -11.19 26.54
CA GLY A 310 17.92 -11.15 27.24
C GLY A 310 18.95 -10.18 26.67
N ASN A 311 18.62 -9.41 25.61
CA ASN A 311 19.52 -8.36 25.08
C ASN A 311 19.54 -7.15 26.02
N THR A 312 20.42 -7.20 27.00
CA THR A 312 20.51 -6.24 28.11
C THR A 312 21.82 -5.46 28.11
N ASP A 313 22.43 -5.28 26.93
CA ASP A 313 23.65 -4.49 26.77
C ASP A 313 23.38 -2.97 26.74
N GLU A 314 24.44 -2.19 26.86
CA GLU A 314 24.36 -0.72 26.92
C GLU A 314 23.74 -0.14 25.63
N THR A 315 24.03 -0.74 24.48
CA THR A 315 23.54 -0.27 23.19
C THR A 315 22.02 -0.48 23.03
N THR A 316 21.52 -1.66 23.41
CA THR A 316 20.09 -2.00 23.30
C THR A 316 19.25 -1.11 24.22
N TYR A 317 19.67 -0.95 25.47
CA TYR A 317 19.00 -0.05 26.40
C TYR A 317 19.06 1.41 25.95
N ASN A 318 20.19 1.87 25.39
CA ASN A 318 20.31 3.21 24.85
C ASN A 318 19.36 3.43 23.66
N ASN A 319 19.30 2.49 22.72
CA ASN A 319 18.47 2.63 21.54
C ASN A 319 16.97 2.59 21.88
N LEU A 320 16.57 1.79 22.87
CA LEU A 320 15.22 1.84 23.43
C LEU A 320 14.92 3.22 24.03
N ALA A 321 15.83 3.76 24.85
CA ALA A 321 15.69 5.09 25.42
C ALA A 321 15.60 6.18 24.34
N TRP A 322 16.44 6.07 23.30
CA TRP A 322 16.45 6.99 22.18
C TRP A 322 15.15 6.94 21.37
N ALA A 323 14.64 5.74 21.08
CA ALA A 323 13.36 5.57 20.42
C ALA A 323 12.20 6.17 21.25
N GLN A 324 12.20 5.96 22.57
CA GLN A 324 11.22 6.58 23.48
C GLN A 324 11.33 8.11 23.51
N PHE A 325 12.55 8.65 23.55
CA PHE A 325 12.80 10.08 23.47
C PHE A 325 12.27 10.70 22.18
N LEU A 326 12.57 10.08 21.03
CA LEU A 326 12.09 10.54 19.72
C LEU A 326 10.57 10.43 19.57
N ASN A 327 9.94 9.47 20.26
CA ASN A 327 8.49 9.34 20.34
C ASN A 327 7.83 10.35 21.32
N GLY A 328 8.60 11.24 21.95
CA GLY A 328 8.12 12.23 22.92
C GLY A 328 7.98 11.71 24.36
N ASN A 329 8.34 10.45 24.63
CA ASN A 329 8.19 9.79 25.93
C ASN A 329 9.43 9.99 26.82
N CYS A 330 9.79 11.25 27.09
CA CYS A 330 11.04 11.59 27.78
C CYS A 330 11.16 11.03 29.21
N ASN A 331 10.04 10.81 29.91
CA ASN A 331 10.05 10.19 31.24
C ASN A 331 10.43 8.71 31.19
N GLU A 332 9.84 7.93 30.27
CA GLU A 332 10.15 6.51 30.14
C GLU A 332 11.56 6.28 29.59
N ALA A 333 12.02 7.17 28.69
CA ALA A 333 13.37 7.13 28.14
C ALA A 333 14.44 7.20 29.23
N LEU A 334 14.18 7.95 30.31
CA LEU A 334 15.12 8.18 31.41
C LEU A 334 15.55 6.88 32.09
N ASP A 335 14.62 5.95 32.29
CA ASP A 335 14.89 4.67 32.96
C ASP A 335 15.79 3.78 32.12
N ASN A 336 15.54 3.69 30.82
CA ASN A 336 16.33 2.84 29.94
C ASN A 336 17.73 3.41 29.67
N VAL A 337 17.89 4.73 29.57
CA VAL A 337 19.25 5.31 29.46
C VAL A 337 20.05 5.14 30.75
N ASN A 338 19.40 5.15 31.92
CA ASN A 338 20.05 4.83 33.19
C ASN A 338 20.54 3.38 33.24
N LYS A 339 19.73 2.43 32.75
CA LYS A 339 20.15 1.03 32.61
C LYS A 339 21.34 0.89 31.67
N SER A 340 21.32 1.58 30.52
CA SER A 340 22.44 1.60 29.58
C SER A 340 23.75 2.08 30.24
N LEU A 341 23.70 3.22 30.93
CA LEU A 341 24.85 3.79 31.64
C LEU A 341 25.38 2.88 32.75
N ALA A 342 24.49 2.15 33.43
CA ALA A 342 24.85 1.20 34.48
C ALA A 342 25.58 -0.04 33.94
N VAL A 343 25.26 -0.48 32.71
CA VAL A 343 26.00 -1.55 32.03
C VAL A 343 27.39 -1.05 31.65
N LYS A 344 27.46 0.08 30.94
CA LYS A 344 28.72 0.73 30.56
C LYS A 344 28.50 2.19 30.20
N SER A 345 29.25 3.09 30.83
CA SER A 345 29.27 4.51 30.46
C SER A 345 30.08 4.73 29.18
N LEU A 346 29.44 5.26 28.14
CA LEU A 346 29.99 5.51 26.80
C LEU A 346 29.59 6.90 26.29
N SER A 347 30.26 7.40 25.24
CA SER A 347 29.93 8.70 24.67
C SER A 347 28.44 8.84 24.28
N PHE A 348 27.90 7.87 23.55
CA PHE A 348 26.54 7.94 23.00
C PHE A 348 25.45 7.88 24.08
N ASN A 349 25.61 7.10 25.15
CA ASN A 349 24.56 6.99 26.16
C ASN A 349 24.59 8.15 27.17
N ASN A 350 25.75 8.77 27.36
CA ASN A 350 25.83 10.08 28.02
C ASN A 350 25.17 11.16 27.16
N HIS A 351 25.38 11.15 25.83
CA HIS A 351 24.70 12.07 24.92
C HIS A 351 23.16 11.93 24.98
N THR A 352 22.66 10.70 24.85
CA THR A 352 21.22 10.38 24.99
C THR A 352 20.65 10.86 26.32
N LYS A 353 21.38 10.65 27.43
CA LYS A 353 20.97 11.10 28.76
C LYS A 353 20.83 12.63 28.83
N GLY A 354 21.81 13.35 28.28
CA GLY A 354 21.78 14.80 28.16
C GLY A 354 20.55 15.30 27.39
N ALA A 355 20.27 14.68 26.23
CA ALA A 355 19.11 15.02 25.40
C ALA A 355 17.77 14.80 26.13
N ILE A 356 17.62 13.66 26.81
CA ILE A 356 16.42 13.34 27.60
C ILE A 356 16.21 14.35 28.73
N LEU A 357 17.27 14.70 29.48
CA LEU A 357 17.19 15.69 30.56
C LEU A 357 16.82 17.08 30.03
N LYS A 358 17.36 17.47 28.86
CA LYS A 358 16.97 18.71 28.19
C LYS A 358 15.49 18.71 27.79
N CYS A 359 14.96 17.60 27.26
CA CYS A 359 13.51 17.47 26.99
C CYS A 359 12.66 17.63 28.26
N GLN A 360 13.17 17.17 29.41
CA GLN A 360 12.54 17.40 30.72
C GLN A 360 12.80 18.81 31.28
N ASN A 361 13.37 19.72 30.49
CA ASN A 361 13.75 21.08 30.88
C ASN A 361 14.79 21.16 32.02
N LYS A 362 15.57 20.10 32.23
CA LYS A 362 16.62 20.00 33.26
C LYS A 362 18.00 20.34 32.70
N CYS A 363 18.12 21.52 32.08
CA CYS A 363 19.34 21.91 31.37
C CYS A 363 20.61 21.94 32.26
N ALA A 364 20.46 22.29 33.55
CA ALA A 364 21.57 22.32 34.50
C ALA A 364 22.13 20.93 34.84
N GLU A 365 21.31 19.89 34.73
CA GLU A 365 21.75 18.50 34.88
C GLU A 365 22.26 17.96 33.54
N ALA A 366 21.58 18.29 32.44
CA ALA A 366 21.91 17.82 31.09
C ALA A 366 23.35 18.17 30.68
N ILE A 367 23.83 19.37 31.04
CA ILE A 367 25.15 19.86 30.60
C ILE A 367 26.29 18.92 31.01
N LYS A 368 26.21 18.33 32.21
CA LYS A 368 27.22 17.42 32.74
C LYS A 368 27.38 16.17 31.87
N TYR A 369 26.26 15.66 31.35
CA TYR A 369 26.23 14.48 30.50
C TYR A 369 26.73 14.78 29.09
N PHE A 370 26.45 15.96 28.53
CA PHE A 370 27.04 16.36 27.26
C PHE A 370 28.55 16.58 27.35
N ASP A 371 29.03 17.17 28.45
CA ASP A 371 30.47 17.32 28.70
C ASP A 371 31.17 15.96 28.81
N GLU A 372 30.58 15.03 29.55
CA GLU A 372 31.10 13.67 29.67
C GLU A 372 31.04 12.92 28.33
N ALA A 373 29.96 13.07 27.56
CA ALA A 373 29.79 12.49 26.24
C ALA A 373 30.93 12.89 25.30
N ILE A 374 31.25 14.19 25.24
CA ILE A 374 32.36 14.74 24.43
C ILE A 374 33.72 14.23 24.95
N ARG A 375 33.91 14.18 26.27
CA ARG A 375 35.17 13.68 26.88
C ARG A 375 35.40 12.21 26.51
N LEU A 376 34.36 11.37 26.61
CA LEU A 376 34.41 9.96 26.26
C LEU A 376 34.59 9.77 24.75
N TYR A 377 33.90 10.57 23.93
CA TYR A 377 34.05 10.50 22.47
C TYR A 377 35.50 10.71 22.04
N ARG A 378 36.19 11.71 22.60
CA ARG A 378 37.63 11.95 22.35
C ARG A 378 38.54 10.80 22.74
N LYS A 379 38.12 9.99 23.72
CA LYS A 379 38.86 8.81 24.15
C LYS A 379 38.56 7.61 23.24
N GLU A 380 37.32 7.50 22.76
CA GLU A 380 36.84 6.42 21.90
C GLU A 380 37.25 6.60 20.43
N LYS A 381 37.40 7.85 19.99
CA LYS A 381 37.68 8.24 18.60
C LYS A 381 38.78 9.29 18.56
N GLU A 382 39.66 9.16 17.57
CA GLU A 382 40.76 10.11 17.36
C GLU A 382 40.27 11.49 16.88
N LYS A 383 39.14 11.55 16.16
CA LYS A 383 38.55 12.78 15.64
C LYS A 383 37.01 12.73 15.68
N PHE A 384 36.39 13.89 15.93
CA PHE A 384 34.94 14.07 15.76
C PHE A 384 34.54 13.99 14.30
N THR A 385 33.56 13.15 14.02
CA THR A 385 32.93 13.01 12.69
C THR A 385 31.47 13.39 12.67
N THR A 386 30.89 13.77 13.82
CA THR A 386 29.48 14.20 13.91
C THR A 386 29.37 15.52 14.67
N THR A 387 28.45 16.37 14.22
CA THR A 387 28.23 17.71 14.76
C THR A 387 27.33 17.72 16.00
N GLU A 388 26.51 16.67 16.16
CA GLU A 388 25.44 16.53 17.16
C GLU A 388 25.93 16.78 18.59
N TYR A 389 27.08 16.24 18.97
CA TYR A 389 27.63 16.40 20.33
C TYR A 389 27.84 17.87 20.70
N TYR A 390 28.32 18.68 19.76
CA TYR A 390 28.54 20.10 19.99
C TYR A 390 27.25 20.90 19.81
N SER A 391 26.46 20.64 18.77
CA SER A 391 25.21 21.39 18.52
C SER A 391 24.16 21.16 19.60
N ASP A 392 24.03 19.94 20.14
CA ASP A 392 23.10 19.66 21.23
C ASP A 392 23.58 20.26 22.56
N ARG A 393 24.90 20.23 22.82
CA ARG A 393 25.47 20.92 23.98
C ARG A 393 25.29 22.44 23.88
N ALA A 394 25.46 23.03 22.70
CA ALA A 394 25.20 24.45 22.44
C ALA A 394 23.75 24.80 22.80
N ALA A 395 22.79 23.95 22.42
CA ALA A 395 21.39 24.17 22.74
C ALA A 395 21.11 24.08 24.26
N VAL A 396 21.82 23.22 25.01
CA VAL A 396 21.76 23.20 26.48
C VAL A 396 22.40 24.45 27.08
N LYS A 397 23.56 24.89 26.58
CA LYS A 397 24.19 26.14 27.03
C LYS A 397 23.30 27.36 26.78
N ARG A 398 22.61 27.41 25.63
CA ARG A 398 21.58 28.42 25.33
C ARG A 398 20.45 28.40 26.36
N CYS A 399 19.94 27.22 26.71
CA CYS A 399 18.92 27.06 27.76
C CYS A 399 19.40 27.58 29.13
N LEU A 400 20.69 27.46 29.42
CA LEU A 400 21.33 28.00 30.63
C LEU A 400 21.67 29.49 30.54
N GLY A 401 21.37 30.15 29.42
CA GLY A 401 21.73 31.55 29.17
C GLY A 401 23.22 31.78 28.89
N ASN A 402 24.02 30.73 28.70
CA ASN A 402 25.41 30.81 28.29
C ASN A 402 25.53 30.87 26.76
N TYR A 403 25.24 32.05 26.20
CA TYR A 403 25.26 32.26 24.75
C TYR A 403 26.67 32.21 24.16
N THR A 404 27.66 32.76 24.85
CA THR A 404 29.07 32.71 24.42
C THR A 404 29.55 31.27 24.28
N GLY A 405 29.33 30.44 25.30
CA GLY A 405 29.71 29.03 25.23
C GLY A 405 28.90 28.23 24.21
N ALA A 406 27.67 28.66 23.88
CA ALA A 406 26.87 28.05 22.82
C ALA A 406 27.43 28.40 21.43
N ILE A 407 27.87 29.64 21.24
CA ILE A 407 28.55 30.10 20.02
C ILE A 407 29.81 29.26 19.77
N GLU A 408 30.67 29.13 20.78
CA GLU A 408 31.90 28.32 20.71
C GLU A 408 31.61 26.87 20.27
N ASP A 409 30.54 26.26 20.79
CA ASP A 409 30.16 24.90 20.41
C ASP A 409 29.64 24.82 18.96
N ILE A 410 28.87 25.80 18.49
CA ILE A 410 28.44 25.84 17.09
C ILE A 410 29.62 26.08 16.15
N GLU A 411 30.59 26.90 16.54
CA GLU A 411 31.83 27.08 15.79
C GLU A 411 32.63 25.77 15.71
N LEU A 412 32.75 25.03 16.81
CA LEU A 412 33.35 23.69 16.81
C LEU A 412 32.59 22.73 15.89
N ALA A 413 31.25 22.74 15.89
CA ALA A 413 30.45 21.94 14.97
C ALA A 413 30.72 22.33 13.50
N LEU A 414 30.86 23.62 13.20
CA LEU A 414 31.20 24.12 11.86
C LEU A 414 32.63 23.76 11.43
N THR A 415 33.55 23.44 12.34
CA THR A 415 34.85 22.87 11.95
C THR A 415 34.73 21.46 11.37
N ILE A 416 33.66 20.73 11.72
CA ILE A 416 33.37 19.38 11.23
C ILE A 416 32.57 19.48 9.92
N GLU A 417 31.52 20.31 9.89
CA GLU A 417 30.69 20.54 8.69
C GLU A 417 30.61 22.05 8.34
N PRO A 418 31.61 22.61 7.64
CA PRO A 418 31.71 24.05 7.40
C PRO A 418 30.58 24.65 6.55
N ASN A 419 29.80 23.81 5.88
CA ASN A 419 28.74 24.21 4.97
C ASN A 419 27.33 23.91 5.47
N ASP A 420 27.16 23.42 6.70
CA ASP A 420 25.83 23.16 7.24
C ASP A 420 25.02 24.48 7.40
N PRO A 421 23.90 24.64 6.68
CA PRO A 421 23.13 25.87 6.72
C PRO A 421 22.40 26.07 8.06
N GLY A 422 22.03 24.99 8.76
CA GLY A 422 21.36 25.03 10.06
C GLY A 422 22.29 25.51 11.16
N LEU A 423 23.54 25.04 11.18
CA LEU A 423 24.58 25.51 12.10
C LEU A 423 24.92 26.99 11.84
N LYS A 424 25.04 27.40 10.58
CA LYS A 424 25.25 28.83 10.22
C LYS A 424 24.10 29.72 10.65
N ALA A 425 22.86 29.25 10.48
CA ALA A 425 21.68 29.97 10.94
C ALA A 425 21.65 30.09 12.47
N THR A 426 21.95 29.00 13.18
CA THR A 426 22.03 28.97 14.65
C THR A 426 23.12 29.90 15.17
N LEU A 427 24.30 29.92 14.53
CA LEU A 427 25.38 30.83 14.88
C LEU A 427 24.96 32.30 14.72
N LYS A 428 24.29 32.64 13.61
CA LYS A 428 23.78 33.99 13.38
C LYS A 428 22.75 34.40 14.44
N GLU A 429 21.83 33.50 14.79
CA GLU A 429 20.84 33.72 15.84
C GLU A 429 21.52 33.99 17.20
N LEU A 430 22.44 33.11 17.60
CA LEU A 430 23.16 33.23 18.87
C LEU A 430 23.97 34.53 18.95
N ASN A 431 24.66 34.92 17.88
CA ASN A 431 25.41 36.19 17.82
C ASN A 431 24.49 37.40 17.95
N THR A 432 23.30 37.35 17.35
CA THR A 432 22.30 38.44 17.48
C THR A 432 21.81 38.57 18.92
N VAL A 433 21.51 37.44 19.57
CA VAL A 433 21.03 37.44 20.96
C VAL A 433 22.14 37.85 21.94
N ALA A 434 23.38 37.44 21.69
CA ALA A 434 24.53 37.81 22.52
C ALA A 434 24.88 39.30 22.41
N GLY A 435 24.76 39.91 21.22
CA GLY A 435 25.04 41.34 21.01
C GLY A 435 23.96 42.30 21.54
N ASN A 436 22.79 41.79 21.90
CA ASN A 436 21.66 42.58 22.44
C ASN A 436 21.54 42.51 23.97
N ARG A 437 22.50 41.88 24.67
CA ARG A 437 22.60 41.78 26.13
C ARG A 437 23.84 42.49 26.61
#